data_AF-A0A101NWL8-F1
#
_entry.id   AF-A0A101NWL8-F1
#
_cell.length_a   1.000
_cell.length_b   1.000
_cell.length_c   1.000
_cell.angle_alpha   90.00
_cell.angle_beta   90.00
_cell.angle_gamma   90.00
#
_symmetry.space_group_name_H-M   'P 1'
#
loop_
_entity.id
_entity.type
_entity.pdbx_description
1 polymer ?
#
loop_
_entity_poly.entity_id
_entity_poly.type
_entity_poly.pdbx_seq_one_letter_code
_entity_poly.pdbx_strand_id
1 'polypeptide(L)' 'MRLTIFWQRMAEYFGPGYADTFANDHVMSELGGRTVNEALDAGWDAKDVWRVVCTVMDVPGERR' A
#
# COMPACT_ATOMS: atom_id res chain seq x y z
N MET A 1 1.15 -1.13 11.94
CA MET A 1 2.39 -0.54 11.36
C MET A 1 2.18 0.97 11.32
N ARG A 2 3.21 1.81 11.55
CA ARG A 2 3.04 3.27 11.39
C ARG A 2 2.98 3.65 9.91
N LEU A 3 2.16 4.65 9.60
CA LEU A 3 1.98 5.16 8.23
C LEU A 3 3.32 5.60 7.58
N THR A 4 4.21 6.22 8.35
CA THR A 4 5.54 6.62 7.86
C THR A 4 6.38 5.43 7.39
N ILE A 5 6.30 4.29 8.09
CA ILE A 5 7.03 3.06 7.71
C ILE A 5 6.41 2.41 6.48
N PHE A 6 5.08 2.46 6.36
CA PHE A 6 4.37 2.02 5.16
C PHE A 6 4.86 2.78 3.92
N TRP A 7 4.88 4.12 3.98
CA TRP A 7 5.35 4.95 2.89
C TRP A 7 6.83 4.77 2.58
N GLN A 8 7.65 4.51 3.60
CA GLN A 8 9.07 4.21 3.42
C GLN A 8 9.26 2.91 2.62
N ARG A 9 8.55 1.83 2.98
CA ARG A 9 8.57 0.57 2.23
C ARG A 9 8.01 0.71 0.82
N MET A 10 6.93 1.46 0.65
CA MET A 10 6.39 1.79 -0.67
C MET A 10 7.42 2.53 -1.52
N ALA A 11 8.08 3.55 -0.97
CA ALA A 11 9.13 4.29 -1.67
C ALA A 11 10.37 3.42 -1.98
N GLU A 12 10.71 2.47 -1.12
CA GLU A 12 11.79 1.51 -1.39
C GLU A 12 11.44 0.52 -2.51
N TYR A 13 10.18 0.07 -2.60
CA TYR A 13 9.75 -0.89 -3.61
C TYR A 13 9.40 -0.25 -4.95
N PHE A 14 8.66 0.86 -4.92
CA PHE A 14 8.13 1.55 -6.09
C PHE A 14 8.96 2.76 -6.52
N GLY A 15 9.78 3.30 -5.62
CA GLY A 15 10.44 4.60 -5.79
C GLY A 15 9.65 5.75 -5.14
N PRO A 16 10.34 6.78 -4.63
CA PRO A 16 9.74 7.86 -3.83
C PRO A 16 8.72 8.72 -4.58
N GLY A 17 8.77 8.78 -5.92
CA GLY A 17 7.79 9.52 -6.73
C GLY A 17 6.59 8.69 -7.18
N TYR A 18 6.79 7.40 -7.42
CA TYR A 18 5.74 6.53 -7.96
C TYR A 18 4.82 5.98 -6.86
N ALA A 19 5.33 5.82 -5.64
CA ALA A 19 4.58 5.30 -4.50
C ALA A 19 3.29 6.09 -4.20
N ASP A 20 3.35 7.42 -4.22
CA ASP A 20 2.21 8.29 -3.92
C ASP A 20 1.16 8.26 -5.03
N THR A 21 1.61 8.28 -6.29
CA THR A 21 0.72 8.15 -7.45
C THR A 21 0.03 6.79 -7.44
N PHE A 22 0.77 5.71 -7.19
CA PHE A 22 0.23 4.36 -7.09
C PHE A 22 -0.81 4.25 -5.96
N ALA A 23 -0.53 4.84 -4.80
CA ALA A 23 -1.44 4.79 -3.68
C ALA A 23 -2.76 5.56 -3.91
N ASN A 24 -2.76 6.54 -4.83
CA ASN A 24 -3.95 7.29 -5.22
C ASN A 24 -4.67 6.71 -6.44
N ASP A 25 -3.95 6.11 -7.40
CA ASP A 25 -4.54 5.66 -8.67
C ASP A 25 -4.91 4.18 -8.65
N HIS A 26 -4.21 3.38 -7.84
CA HIS A 26 -4.38 1.94 -7.85
C HIS A 26 -5.50 1.47 -6.91
N VAL A 27 -6.63 1.10 -7.50
CA VAL A 27 -7.79 0.54 -6.80
C VAL A 27 -7.60 -0.96 -6.57
N MET A 28 -7.69 -1.40 -5.31
CA MET A 28 -7.54 -2.80 -4.92
C MET A 28 -8.89 -3.39 -4.50
N SER A 29 -9.31 -4.45 -5.17
CA SER A 29 -10.57 -5.16 -4.83
C SER A 29 -10.54 -5.73 -3.41
N GLU A 30 -9.37 -6.18 -2.92
CA GLU A 30 -9.21 -6.68 -1.55
C GLU A 30 -9.39 -5.61 -0.46
N LEU A 31 -9.27 -4.31 -0.80
CA LEU A 31 -9.58 -3.19 0.12
C LEU A 31 -11.06 -2.77 0.03
N GLY A 32 -11.89 -3.60 -0.61
CA GLY A 32 -13.29 -3.29 -0.91
C GLY A 32 -13.45 -2.42 -2.15
N GLY A 33 -12.51 -2.51 -3.11
CA GLY A 33 -12.54 -1.70 -4.33
C GLY A 33 -12.13 -0.26 -4.08
N ARG A 34 -11.12 -0.05 -3.23
CA ARG A 34 -10.60 1.27 -2.83
C ARG A 34 -9.13 1.40 -3.13
N THR A 35 -8.67 2.63 -3.27
CA THR A 35 -7.24 2.95 -3.31
C THR A 35 -6.60 2.81 -1.92
N VAL A 36 -5.27 2.83 -1.85
CA VAL A 36 -4.54 2.81 -0.58
C VAL A 36 -4.94 4.01 0.28
N ASN A 37 -5.00 5.21 -0.31
CA ASN A 37 -5.39 6.42 0.42
C ASN A 37 -6.85 6.37 0.89
N GLU A 38 -7.78 5.91 0.05
CA GLU A 38 -9.17 5.76 0.47
C GLU A 38 -9.34 4.69 1.55
N ALA A 39 -8.58 3.60 1.50
CA ALA A 39 -8.62 2.60 2.55
C ALA A 39 -8.11 3.18 3.88
N LEU A 40 -6.98 3.88 3.85
CA LEU A 40 -6.41 4.55 5.04
C LEU A 40 -7.38 5.60 5.61
N ASP A 41 -8.01 6.41 4.76
CA ASP A 41 -9.00 7.42 5.16
C ASP A 41 -10.27 6.77 5.74
N ALA A 42 -10.69 5.64 5.18
CA ALA A 42 -11.77 4.81 5.72
C ALA A 42 -11.43 4.12 7.05
N GLY A 43 -10.23 4.36 7.60
CA GLY A 43 -9.79 3.84 8.90
C GLY A 43 -9.13 2.47 8.83
N TRP A 44 -8.71 2.01 7.65
CA TRP A 44 -7.97 0.77 7.54
C TRP A 44 -6.57 0.89 8.14
N ASP A 45 -6.14 -0.20 8.76
CA ASP A 45 -4.79 -0.31 9.30
C ASP A 45 -3.76 -0.34 8.16
N ALA A 46 -2.74 0.51 8.25
CA ALA A 46 -1.66 0.54 7.26
C ALA A 46 -0.95 -0.82 7.10
N LYS A 47 -1.01 -1.68 8.13
CA LYS A 47 -0.48 -3.05 8.08
C LYS A 47 -1.31 -3.95 7.17
N ASP A 48 -2.63 -3.86 7.24
CA ASP A 48 -3.55 -4.62 6.40
C ASP A 48 -3.47 -4.14 4.95
N VAL A 49 -3.43 -2.81 4.74
CA VAL A 49 -3.22 -2.23 3.41
C VAL A 49 -1.90 -2.71 2.79
N TRP A 50 -0.80 -2.70 3.54
CA TRP A 50 0.48 -3.24 3.06
C TRP A 50 0.42 -4.72 2.72
N ARG A 51 -0.31 -5.51 3.51
CA ARG A 51 -0.43 -6.94 3.27
C ARG A 51 -1.14 -7.20 1.95
N VAL A 52 -2.19 -6.44 1.65
CA VAL A 52 -2.90 -6.47 0.37
C VAL A 52 -2.00 -6.00 -0.76
N VAL A 53 -1.30 -4.86 -0.61
CA VAL A 53 -0.32 -4.38 -1.60
C VAL A 53 0.69 -5.48 -1.93
N CYS A 54 1.26 -6.14 -0.92
CA CYS A 54 2.18 -7.26 -1.12
C CYS A 54 1.56 -8.44 -1.86
N THR A 55 0.28 -8.76 -1.61
CA THR A 55 -0.43 -9.83 -2.31
C THR A 55 -0.71 -9.46 -3.77
N VAL A 56 -1.21 -8.26 -4.03
CA VAL A 56 -1.59 -7.79 -5.37
C VAL A 56 -0.36 -7.61 -6.26
N MET A 57 0.72 -7.11 -5.69
CA MET A 57 1.95 -6.78 -6.41
C MET A 57 2.98 -7.91 -6.41
N ASP A 58 2.61 -9.08 -5.87
CA ASP A 58 3.45 -10.27 -5.68
C ASP A 58 4.83 -9.89 -5.12
N VAL A 59 4.84 -9.03 -4.09
CA VAL A 59 6.09 -8.57 -3.48
C VAL A 59 6.77 -9.78 -2.85
N PRO A 60 8.01 -10.13 -3.26
CA PRO A 60 8.68 -11.32 -2.76
C PRO A 60 8.81 -11.28 -1.25
N GLY A 61 8.51 -12.41 -0.59
CA GLY A 61 8.37 -12.52 0.86
C GLY A 61 9.58 -12.07 1.68
N GLU A 62 10.75 -12.00 1.07
CA GLU A 62 11.97 -11.45 1.67
C GLU A 62 11.86 -9.95 2.01
N ARG A 63 10.82 -9.26 1.50
CA ARG A 63 10.53 -7.83 1.71
C ARG A 63 9.15 -7.55 2.36
N ARG A 64 8.42 -8.58 2.82
CA ARG A 64 7.04 -8.46 3.34
C ARG A 64 6.97 -7.93 4.77
#